data_AF-A0A2Z6UUJ8-F1
#
_entry.id   AF-A0A2Z6UUJ8-F1
#
_cell.length_a   1.000
_cell.length_b   1.000
_cell.length_c   1.000
_cell.angle_alpha   90.00
_cell.angle_beta   90.00
_cell.angle_gamma   90.00
#
_symmetry.space_group_name_H-M   'P 1'
#
loop_
_entity.id
_entity.type
_entity.pdbx_description
1 polymer ?
#
loop_
_entity_poly.entity_id
_entity_poly.type
_entity_poly.pdbx_seq_one_letter_code
_entity_poly.pdbx_strand_id
1 'polypeptide(L)' 'MVFDPNFYPYSSQRRLIFSPRAAVATSQSLAPDVLNIFKNNT' A
#
# COMPACT_ATOMS: atom_id res chain seq x y z
N MET A 1 -28.94 13.67 -8.82
CA MET A 1 -27.73 13.10 -8.19
C MET A 1 -26.96 12.37 -9.27
N VAL A 2 -25.74 12.78 -9.58
CA VAL A 2 -24.88 12.10 -10.57
C VAL A 2 -24.21 10.93 -9.87
N PHE A 3 -24.27 9.74 -10.45
CA PHE A 3 -23.55 8.58 -9.94
C PHE A 3 -22.05 8.76 -10.21
N ASP A 4 -21.25 8.91 -9.16
CA ASP A 4 -19.78 8.89 -9.23
C ASP A 4 -19.27 7.57 -8.66
N PRO A 5 -18.71 6.67 -9.49
CA PRO A 5 -18.18 5.39 -9.02
C PRO A 5 -16.96 5.53 -8.08
N ASN A 6 -16.33 6.72 -8.01
CA ASN A 6 -15.21 7.00 -7.11
C ASN A 6 -15.64 7.66 -5.79
N PHE A 7 -16.94 7.89 -5.61
CA PHE A 7 -17.46 8.41 -4.36
C PHE A 7 -17.62 7.26 -3.35
N TYR A 8 -16.89 7.34 -2.24
CA TYR A 8 -16.96 6.36 -1.14
C TYR A 8 -17.78 6.95 0.02
N PRO A 9 -19.10 6.73 0.10
CA PRO A 9 -19.97 7.35 1.10
C PRO A 9 -19.79 6.79 2.52
N TYR A 10 -19.13 5.65 2.67
CA TYR A 10 -18.95 4.96 3.94
C TYR A 10 -17.48 4.99 4.36
N SER A 11 -17.23 5.05 5.68
CA SER A 11 -15.88 4.98 6.22
C SER A 11 -15.26 3.61 5.96
N SER A 12 -14.00 3.60 5.51
CA SER A 12 -13.17 2.39 5.47
C SER A 12 -12.13 2.42 6.60
N GLN A 13 -11.75 1.24 7.08
CA GLN A 13 -10.70 1.10 8.10
C GLN A 13 -9.48 0.42 7.49
N ARG A 14 -8.28 0.97 7.74
CA ARG A 14 -7.01 0.33 7.37
C ARG A 14 -6.38 -0.30 8.60
N ARG A 15 -6.16 -1.61 8.55
CA ARG A 15 -5.52 -2.35 9.65
C ARG A 15 -4.03 -1.99 9.75
N LEU A 16 -3.53 -1.81 10.97
CA LEU A 16 -2.09 -1.67 11.22
C LEU A 16 -1.35 -2.96 10.82
N ILE A 17 -0.28 -2.80 10.05
CA ILE A 17 0.58 -3.90 9.63
C ILE A 17 1.82 -3.89 10.52
N PHE A 18 2.08 -5.03 11.16
CA PHE A 18 3.28 -5.24 11.97
C PHE A 18 4.18 -6.25 11.27
N SER A 19 5.45 -5.93 11.14
CA SER A 19 6.46 -6.86 10.61
C SER A 19 7.57 -7.06 11.65
N PRO A 20 8.03 -8.29 11.88
CA PRO A 20 9.06 -8.57 12.88
C PRO A 20 10.47 -8.12 12.48
N ARG A 21 10.71 -7.73 11.21
CA ARG A 21 12.07 -7.47 10.70
C ARG A 21 12.24 -6.08 10.08
N ALA A 22 11.45 -5.75 9.06
CA ALA A 22 11.44 -4.43 8.45
C ALA A 22 10.12 -4.24 7.69
N ALA A 23 9.47 -3.09 7.89
CA ALA A 23 8.29 -2.69 7.14
C ALA A 23 8.68 -1.56 6.18
N VAL A 24 8.28 -1.68 4.92
CA VAL A 24 8.45 -0.65 3.90
C VAL A 24 7.07 -0.10 3.57
N ALA A 25 6.86 1.18 3.85
CA ALA A 25 5.61 1.87 3.54
C ALA A 25 5.83 2.83 2.37
N THR A 26 5.12 2.61 1.27
CA THR A 26 5.20 3.43 0.05
C THR A 26 3.81 3.79 -0.43
N SER A 27 3.67 4.95 -1.09
CA SER A 27 2.40 5.39 -1.69
C SER A 27 1.97 4.54 -2.89
N GLN A 28 2.93 3.85 -3.53
CA GLN A 28 2.69 2.94 -4.66
C GLN A 28 2.78 1.49 -4.20
N SER A 29 1.78 0.68 -4.55
CA SER A 29 1.69 -0.72 -4.10
C SER A 29 2.82 -1.62 -4.62
N LEU A 30 3.36 -1.34 -5.81
CA LEU A 30 4.41 -2.17 -6.44
C LEU A 30 5.83 -1.80 -5.99
N ALA A 31 6.00 -0.63 -5.38
CA ALA A 31 7.32 -0.13 -4.99
C ALA A 31 8.06 -0.98 -3.93
N PRO A 32 7.40 -1.58 -2.91
CA PRO A 32 8.09 -2.42 -1.92
C PRO A 32 8.75 -3.64 -2.56
N ASP A 33 8.08 -4.28 -3.53
CA ASP A 33 8.61 -5.45 -4.24
C ASP A 33 9.82 -5.07 -5.08
N VAL A 34 9.73 -3.96 -5.81
CA VAL A 34 10.83 -3.43 -6.63
C VAL A 34 12.05 -3.07 -5.76
N LEU A 35 11.84 -2.43 -4.60
CA LEU A 35 12.92 -2.12 -3.65
C LEU A 35 13.61 -3.39 -3.09
N ASN A 36 12.87 -4.48 -2.93
CA ASN A 36 13.43 -5.76 -2.49
C ASN A 36 14.23 -6.45 -3.60
N ILE A 37 13.79 -6.35 -4.87
CA ILE A 37 14.52 -6.89 -6.02
C ILE A 37 15.87 -6.19 -6.17
N PHE A 38 15.91 -4.86 -6.09
CA PHE A 38 17.16 -4.11 -6.22
C PHE A 38 18.18 -4.43 -5.11
N LYS A 39 17.72 -4.69 -3.88
CA LYS A 39 18.60 -5.08 -2.76
C LYS A 39 19.25 -6.44 -2.91
N ASN A 40 18.63 -7.36 -3.65
CA ASN A 40 19.14 -8.73 -3.82
C ASN A 40 20.09 -8.87 -5.02
N ASN A 41 20.17 -7.86 -5.89
CA ASN A 41 20.93 -7.90 -7.14
C ASN A 41 22.22 -7.04 -7.10
N THR A 42 22.57 -6.52 -5.93
CA THR A 42 23.86 -5.86 -5.62
C THR A 42 24.59 -6.67 -4.58
#